data_AF-A0A5S9NJP9-F1
#
_entry.id   AF-A0A5S9NJP9-F1
#
_cell.length_a   1.000
_cell.length_b   1.000
_cell.length_c   1.000
_cell.angle_alpha   90.00
_cell.angle_beta   90.00
_cell.angle_gamma   90.00
#
_symmetry.space_group_name_H-M   'P 1'
#
loop_
_entity.id
_entity.type
_entity.pdbx_description
1 polymer ?
#
loop_
_entity_poly.entity_id
_entity_poly.type
_entity_poly.pdbx_seq_one_letter_code
_entity_poly.pdbx_strand_id
1 'polypeptide(L)'
;MKNVTRAWIAAAAVVLSAGCEDDNNNGSSKTVSVTGKVMDGSLMNARVWLDCNGDTMHNDNEPSATSDTQSRYLIPDVPVAKAESCPKMAQVSTSTQDMS
;
A
#
# COMPACT_ATOMS: atom_id res chain seq x y z
N MET A 1 -2.23 34.48 -32.18
CA MET A 1 -3.07 33.86 -31.12
C MET A 1 -3.14 32.38 -31.46
N LYS A 2 -2.49 31.51 -30.67
CA LYS A 2 -2.32 30.09 -30.99
C LYS A 2 -3.34 29.30 -30.19
N ASN A 3 -4.31 28.70 -30.88
CA ASN A 3 -5.43 27.98 -30.28
C ASN A 3 -4.92 26.64 -29.73
N VAL A 4 -5.05 26.42 -28.43
CA VAL A 4 -4.72 25.14 -27.77
C VAL A 4 -5.97 24.28 -27.63
N THR A 5 -6.10 23.28 -28.50
CA THR A 5 -7.18 22.30 -28.49
C THR A 5 -6.94 21.29 -27.36
N ARG A 6 -7.81 21.24 -26.35
CA ARG A 6 -7.80 20.23 -25.29
C ARG A 6 -8.64 19.03 -25.75
N ALA A 7 -7.98 17.93 -26.10
CA ALA A 7 -8.64 16.65 -26.38
C ALA A 7 -8.69 15.82 -25.09
N TRP A 8 -9.90 15.49 -24.64
CA TRP A 8 -10.12 14.56 -23.53
C TRP A 8 -10.34 13.17 -24.11
N ILE A 9 -9.49 12.21 -23.73
CA ILE A 9 -9.69 10.79 -24.03
C ILE A 9 -10.47 10.20 -22.86
N ALA A 10 -11.77 9.94 -23.07
CA ALA A 10 -12.56 9.10 -22.18
C ALA A 10 -12.26 7.64 -22.53
N ALA A 11 -11.39 6.99 -21.77
CA ALA A 11 -11.20 5.55 -21.87
C ALA A 11 -12.35 4.84 -21.14
N ALA A 12 -13.30 4.31 -21.90
CA ALA A 12 -14.30 3.38 -21.41
C ALA A 12 -13.65 1.99 -21.30
N ALA A 13 -13.51 1.46 -20.08
CA ALA A 13 -13.08 0.08 -19.84
C ALA A 13 -14.21 -0.70 -19.17
N VAL A 14 -14.59 -1.78 -19.84
CA VAL A 14 -15.65 -2.75 -19.57
C VAL A 14 -15.54 -3.32 -18.15
N VAL A 15 -16.65 -3.32 -17.41
CA VAL A 15 -16.79 -4.00 -16.12
C VAL A 15 -17.07 -5.47 -16.38
N LEU A 16 -16.09 -6.34 -16.10
CA LEU A 16 -16.30 -7.78 -15.97
C LEU A 16 -16.64 -8.07 -14.50
N SER A 17 -17.93 -8.12 -14.18
CA SER A 17 -18.40 -8.67 -12.90
C SER A 17 -18.38 -10.19 -13.01
N ALA A 18 -17.33 -10.82 -12.53
CA ALA A 18 -17.24 -12.26 -12.37
C ALA A 18 -17.21 -12.61 -10.87
N GLY A 19 -18.21 -13.38 -10.44
CA GLY A 19 -18.14 -14.23 -9.27
C GLY A 19 -18.50 -13.58 -7.94
N CYS A 20 -19.76 -13.67 -7.55
CA CYS A 20 -20.11 -13.92 -6.17
C CYS A 20 -19.89 -15.42 -5.92
N GLU A 21 -19.01 -15.78 -4.99
CA GLU A 21 -19.02 -17.10 -4.37
C GLU A 21 -19.04 -16.88 -2.85
N ASP A 22 -20.11 -17.36 -2.23
CA ASP A 22 -20.36 -17.36 -0.78
C ASP A 22 -19.34 -18.23 -0.04
N ASP A 23 -18.74 -17.70 1.02
CA ASP A 23 -18.19 -18.53 2.10
C ASP A 23 -18.76 -18.10 3.45
N ASN A 24 -19.47 -19.06 4.02
CA ASN A 24 -20.15 -19.00 5.29
C ASN A 24 -19.16 -18.87 6.46
N ASN A 25 -19.61 -18.13 7.49
CA ASN A 25 -19.25 -18.33 8.89
C ASN A 25 -17.81 -17.99 9.31
N ASN A 26 -17.63 -16.78 9.84
CA ASN A 26 -17.32 -16.52 11.26
C ASN A 26 -16.90 -15.04 11.34
N GLY A 27 -17.38 -14.31 12.33
CA GLY A 27 -17.00 -12.91 12.61
C GLY A 27 -15.54 -12.74 13.06
N SER A 28 -14.63 -13.54 12.50
CA SER A 28 -13.20 -13.31 12.56
C SER A 28 -12.87 -12.39 11.39
N SER A 29 -12.72 -11.10 11.68
CA SER A 29 -12.10 -10.15 10.75
C SER A 29 -10.87 -10.81 10.15
N LYS A 30 -10.95 -11.23 8.88
CA LYS A 30 -9.86 -11.96 8.23
C LYS A 30 -8.67 -11.01 8.17
N THR A 31 -7.60 -11.37 8.86
CA THR A 31 -6.34 -10.64 8.82
C THR A 31 -5.33 -11.38 7.94
N VAL A 32 -4.44 -10.61 7.33
CA VAL A 32 -3.36 -11.09 6.48
C VAL A 32 -2.05 -10.38 6.84
N SER A 33 -0.95 -11.01 6.49
CA SER A 33 0.38 -10.40 6.57
C SER A 33 0.70 -9.68 5.27
N VAL A 34 1.04 -8.39 5.34
CA VAL A 34 1.56 -7.65 4.19
C VAL A 34 3.07 -7.64 4.24
N THR A 35 3.71 -8.19 3.21
CA THR A 35 5.16 -8.23 3.05
C THR A 35 5.58 -7.63 1.71
N GLY A 36 6.78 -7.06 1.68
CA GLY A 36 7.36 -6.49 0.48
C GLY A 36 8.79 -6.02 0.70
N LYS A 37 9.39 -5.50 -0.37
CA LYS A 37 10.70 -4.83 -0.36
C LYS A 37 10.47 -3.34 -0.64
N VAL A 38 11.07 -2.47 0.16
CA VAL A 38 10.85 -1.01 0.05
C VAL A 38 11.51 -0.41 -1.19
N MET A 39 12.74 -0.84 -1.54
CA MET A 39 13.47 -0.44 -2.75
C MET A 39 14.45 -1.54 -3.18
N ASP A 40 15.06 -1.39 -4.35
CA ASP A 40 16.03 -2.37 -4.86
C ASP A 40 17.45 -2.28 -4.26
N GLY A 41 17.72 -1.27 -3.42
CA GLY A 41 18.92 -1.14 -2.57
C GLY A 41 18.65 -1.42 -1.09
N SER A 42 19.71 -1.59 -0.28
CA SER A 42 19.61 -1.88 1.16
C SER A 42 19.30 -0.64 2.00
N LEU A 43 18.02 -0.36 2.18
CA LEU A 43 17.47 0.65 3.09
C LEU A 43 16.98 0.00 4.40
N MET A 44 17.71 0.26 5.48
CA MET A 44 17.34 -0.09 6.85
C MET A 44 16.58 1.06 7.53
N ASN A 45 15.54 0.74 8.31
CA ASN A 45 14.73 1.73 9.05
C ASN A 45 13.78 2.59 8.21
N ALA A 46 13.37 2.15 7.03
CA ALA A 46 12.26 2.80 6.33
C ALA A 46 10.95 2.42 7.02
N ARG A 47 10.07 3.39 7.27
CA ARG A 47 8.74 3.13 7.83
C ARG A 47 7.77 2.87 6.69
N VAL A 48 7.06 1.75 6.74
CA VAL A 48 6.05 1.37 5.75
C VAL A 48 4.70 1.32 6.44
N TRP A 49 3.67 1.90 5.83
CA TRP A 49 2.30 1.84 6.37
C TRP A 49 1.26 1.75 5.25
N LEU A 50 0.05 1.36 5.64
CA LEU A 50 -1.12 1.40 4.77
C LEU A 50 -1.85 2.73 4.98
N ASP A 51 -1.78 3.57 3.96
CA ASP A 51 -2.49 4.85 3.92
C ASP A 51 -3.96 4.57 3.59
N CYS A 52 -4.79 4.50 4.62
CA CYS A 52 -6.21 4.16 4.47
C CYS A 52 -7.11 5.40 4.46
N ASN A 53 -6.58 6.56 4.83
CA ASN A 53 -7.32 7.83 4.88
C ASN A 53 -6.97 8.77 3.70
N GLY A 54 -5.94 8.44 2.92
CA GLY A 54 -5.49 9.18 1.75
C GLY A 54 -4.71 10.45 2.08
N ASP A 55 -4.19 10.61 3.30
CA ASP A 55 -3.46 11.80 3.72
C ASP A 55 -1.95 11.73 3.48
N THR A 56 -1.45 10.58 3.01
CA THR A 56 -0.03 10.31 2.73
C THR A 56 0.92 10.45 3.93
N MET A 57 0.38 10.57 5.14
CA MET A 57 1.11 10.62 6.40
C MET A 57 0.87 9.33 7.17
N HIS A 58 1.78 8.97 8.08
CA HIS A 58 1.51 7.85 8.97
C HIS A 58 0.68 8.35 10.16
N ASN A 59 -0.53 7.83 10.33
CA ASN A 59 -1.33 8.08 11.53
C ASN A 59 -1.33 6.86 12.47
N ASP A 60 -1.63 7.09 13.75
CA ASP A 60 -1.61 6.04 14.78
C ASP A 60 -2.59 4.88 14.51
N ASN A 61 -3.65 5.13 13.74
CA ASN A 61 -4.66 4.13 13.40
C ASN A 61 -4.29 3.28 12.16
N GLU A 62 -3.13 3.55 11.56
CA GLU A 62 -2.68 2.92 10.34
C GLU A 62 -1.67 1.80 10.62
N PRO A 63 -1.94 0.58 10.12
CA PRO A 63 -1.01 -0.53 10.24
C PRO A 63 0.34 -0.15 9.63
N SER A 64 1.41 -0.32 10.40
CA SER A 64 2.76 0.04 9.98
C SER A 64 3.80 -0.97 10.43
N ALA A 65 4.94 -0.97 9.74
CA ALA A 65 6.12 -1.74 10.08
C ALA A 65 7.39 -0.97 9.69
N THR A 66 8.51 -1.37 10.26
CA THR A 66 9.83 -0.84 9.91
C THR A 66 10.57 -1.86 9.05
N SER A 67 11.27 -1.40 8.01
CA SER A 67 12.06 -2.26 7.14
C SER A 67 13.36 -2.71 7.81
N ASP A 68 13.74 -3.97 7.57
CA ASP A 68 14.99 -4.58 8.05
C ASP A 68 16.22 -4.15 7.23
N THR A 69 17.40 -4.68 7.58
CA THR A 69 18.69 -4.45 6.88
C THR A 69 18.67 -4.84 5.40
N GLN A 70 17.68 -5.61 4.97
CA GLN A 70 17.50 -6.07 3.58
C GLN A 70 16.29 -5.38 2.91
N SER A 71 15.80 -4.28 3.50
CA SER A 71 14.62 -3.52 3.06
C SER A 71 13.31 -4.30 3.04
N ARG A 72 13.23 -5.42 3.75
CA ARG A 72 11.99 -6.17 3.88
C ARG A 72 11.19 -5.66 5.05
N TYR A 73 9.87 -5.63 4.89
CA TYR A 73 8.95 -5.30 5.96
C TYR A 73 7.87 -6.37 6.09
N LEU A 74 7.30 -6.46 7.28
CA LEU A 74 6.17 -7.33 7.61
C LEU A 74 5.20 -6.55 8.49
N ILE A 75 4.00 -6.27 7.96
CA ILE A 75 2.88 -5.75 8.76
C ILE A 75 1.98 -6.94 9.08
N PRO A 76 2.02 -7.47 10.32
CA PRO A 76 1.13 -8.54 10.72
C PRO A 76 -0.29 -8.02 10.94
N ASP A 77 -1.26 -8.94 10.94
CA ASP A 77 -2.63 -8.69 11.39
C ASP A 77 -3.39 -7.57 10.66
N VAL A 78 -3.09 -7.35 9.38
CA VAL A 78 -3.80 -6.36 8.56
C VAL A 78 -5.15 -6.91 8.13
N PRO A 79 -6.29 -6.22 8.39
CA PRO A 79 -7.57 -6.62 7.83
C PRO A 79 -7.52 -6.71 6.29
N VAL A 80 -8.01 -7.81 5.70
CA VAL A 80 -7.96 -8.02 4.24
C VAL A 80 -8.53 -6.84 3.46
N ALA A 81 -9.66 -6.29 3.91
CA ALA A 81 -10.27 -5.11 3.30
C ALA A 81 -9.27 -3.94 3.18
N LYS A 82 -8.47 -3.68 4.22
CA LYS A 82 -7.44 -2.63 4.21
C LYS A 82 -6.24 -2.99 3.34
N ALA A 83 -5.82 -4.26 3.33
CA ALA A 83 -4.68 -4.71 2.52
C ALA A 83 -4.93 -4.58 1.01
N GLU A 84 -6.19 -4.71 0.58
CA GLU A 84 -6.61 -4.59 -0.82
C GLU A 84 -7.04 -3.16 -1.20
N SER A 85 -7.64 -2.41 -0.28
CA SER A 85 -8.16 -1.06 -0.58
C SER A 85 -7.16 0.06 -0.33
N CYS A 86 -6.25 -0.09 0.64
CA CYS A 86 -5.39 1.00 1.07
C CYS A 86 -4.07 1.00 0.29
N PRO A 87 -3.67 2.14 -0.32
CA PRO A 87 -2.35 2.28 -0.89
C PRO A 87 -1.25 2.10 0.17
N LYS A 88 -0.09 1.58 -0.27
CA LYS A 88 1.07 1.30 0.57
C LYS A 88 2.04 2.47 0.44
N MET A 89 2.40 3.08 1.56
CA MET A 89 3.34 4.19 1.63
C MET A 89 4.61 3.76 2.34
N ALA A 90 5.74 4.35 1.93
CA ALA A 90 7.02 4.13 2.58
C ALA A 90 7.75 5.47 2.76
N GLN A 91 8.14 5.77 3.99
CA GLN A 91 8.97 6.91 4.35
C GLN A 91 10.40 6.44 4.53
N VAL A 92 11.30 7.08 3.78
CA VAL A 92 12.74 6.91 3.88
C VAL A 92 13.28 8.17 4.55
N SER A 93 13.82 8.03 5.75
CA SER A 93 14.37 9.16 6.50
C SER A 93 15.86 9.30 6.21
N THR A 94 16.47 10.47 6.43
CA THR A 94 17.93 10.66 6.27
C THR A 94 18.78 9.89 7.29
N SER A 95 18.15 9.20 8.26
CA SER A 95 18.77 8.22 9.16
C SER A 95 18.76 6.79 8.58
N THR A 96 18.18 6.61 7.40
CA THR A 96 18.32 5.39 6.60
C THR A 96 19.76 5.33 6.12
N GLN A 97 20.55 4.46 6.75
CA GLN A 97 21.93 4.25 6.36
C GLN A 97 21.94 3.51 5.01
N ASP A 98 22.40 4.20 3.98
CA ASP A 98 22.98 3.58 2.80
C ASP A 98 24.26 2.89 3.28
N MET A 99 24.16 1.61 3.67
CA MET A 99 25.33 0.79 3.90
C MET A 99 25.76 0.21 2.55
N SER A 100 26.41 1.05 1.76
CA SER A 100 27.15 0.66 0.54
C SER A 100 28.34 -0.23 0.87
#